data_AF-A0A6B3HM59-F1
#
_entry.id   AF-A0A6B3HM59-F1
#
_cell.length_a   1.000
_cell.length_b   1.000
_cell.length_c   1.000
_cell.angle_alpha   90.00
_cell.angle_beta   90.00
_cell.angle_gamma   90.00
#
_symmetry.space_group_name_H-M   'P 1'
#
loop_
_entity.id
_entity.type
_entity.pdbx_description
1 polymer ?
#
loop_
_entity_poly.entity_id
_entity_poly.type
_entity_poly.pdbx_seq_one_letter_code
_entity_poly.pdbx_strand_id
1 'polypeptide(L)'
;SDVVVGPSGRPRVQMVGNDPERALYTKCELSDLDAPTRTERKALDALNGLADACLKRQGREGVRLNRGLYWGKEIAVTEPRQLPSDVREARPVPAVEPPREFTGEDDRAIASCVGTARSEQLSSYVASPALLFIGDEGGATVPGFDLSPANTAKIAGAAALVLALTVGASVLAGARLVRPLHALTGAAQRMRDGEEHASVPVRGDDEIGRLAAAFNDMSAHRARLEEQRKAMVSDVAHELRTPLSNIRGWLEAAQDGLADPDP
;
A
#
# COMPACT_ATOMS: atom_id res chain seq x y z
N SER A 1 24.06 19.75 -53.67
CA SER A 1 24.03 18.47 -52.94
C SER A 1 23.53 17.39 -53.84
N ASP A 2 24.01 16.16 -53.64
CA ASP A 2 23.56 15.00 -54.42
C ASP A 2 22.84 14.02 -53.48
N VAL A 3 21.80 13.36 -53.98
CA VAL A 3 21.19 12.23 -53.28
C VAL A 3 22.04 11.01 -53.59
N VAL A 4 22.71 10.49 -52.56
CA VAL A 4 23.54 9.29 -52.66
C VAL A 4 22.88 8.16 -51.89
N VAL A 5 22.95 6.95 -52.43
CA VAL A 5 22.44 5.75 -51.76
C VAL A 5 23.48 5.27 -50.76
N GLY A 6 23.12 5.24 -49.48
CA GLY A 6 23.99 4.72 -48.43
C GLY A 6 24.15 3.19 -48.49
N PRO A 7 25.10 2.61 -47.74
CA PRO A 7 25.31 1.16 -47.67
C PRO A 7 24.06 0.35 -47.25
N SER A 8 23.17 0.96 -46.47
CA SER A 8 21.88 0.37 -46.09
C SER A 8 20.85 0.35 -47.23
N GLY A 9 21.15 0.96 -48.38
CA GLY A 9 20.20 1.21 -49.46
C GLY A 9 19.29 2.41 -49.20
N ARG A 10 19.48 3.14 -48.09
CA ARG A 10 18.71 4.34 -47.74
C ARG A 10 19.30 5.57 -48.41
N PRO A 11 18.50 6.41 -49.09
CA PRO A 11 19.00 7.64 -49.70
C PRO A 11 19.40 8.63 -48.60
N ARG A 12 20.51 9.35 -48.81
CA ARG A 12 20.93 10.47 -47.97
C ARG A 12 21.37 11.63 -48.85
N VAL A 13 21.18 12.85 -48.34
CA VAL A 13 21.70 14.05 -48.98
C VAL A 13 23.17 14.21 -48.59
N GLN A 14 24.07 14.24 -49.56
CA GLN A 14 25.48 14.57 -49.35
C GLN A 14 25.76 15.96 -49.92
N MET A 15 26.27 16.85 -49.07
CA MET A 15 26.73 18.17 -49.48
C MET A 15 28.09 18.02 -50.15
N VAL A 16 28.17 18.36 -51.43
CA VAL A 16 29.40 18.35 -52.22
C VAL A 16 29.73 19.79 -52.60
N GLY A 17 30.85 20.31 -52.11
CA GLY A 17 31.24 21.71 -52.25
C GLY A 17 30.56 22.66 -51.25
N ASN A 18 30.92 23.94 -51.30
CA ASN A 18 30.47 24.98 -50.37
C ASN A 18 29.45 25.94 -51.02
N ASP A 19 28.53 25.39 -51.81
CA ASP A 19 27.50 26.16 -52.53
C ASP A 19 26.13 25.97 -51.84
N PRO A 20 25.68 26.98 -51.07
CA PRO A 20 24.44 26.91 -50.29
C PRO A 20 23.17 26.92 -51.14
N GLU A 21 23.19 27.47 -52.37
CA GLU A 21 22.00 27.52 -53.23
C GLU A 21 21.64 26.13 -53.77
N ARG A 22 22.66 25.30 -54.02
CA ARG A 22 22.50 23.91 -54.50
C ARG A 22 21.78 22.99 -53.52
N ALA A 23 21.74 23.35 -52.23
CA ALA A 23 21.04 22.61 -51.19
C ALA A 23 19.53 22.90 -51.16
N LEU A 24 19.13 24.13 -51.51
CA LEU A 24 17.74 24.58 -51.47
C LEU A 24 16.83 23.85 -52.47
N TYR A 25 17.41 23.33 -53.56
CA TYR A 25 16.67 22.63 -54.62
C TYR A 25 16.74 21.10 -54.54
N THR A 26 17.52 20.52 -53.61
CA THR A 26 17.61 19.07 -53.46
C THR A 26 16.44 18.56 -52.62
N LYS A 27 15.56 17.75 -53.22
CA LYS A 27 14.41 17.15 -52.54
C LYS A 27 14.62 15.64 -52.43
N CYS A 28 14.46 15.09 -51.22
CA CYS A 28 14.22 13.65 -51.02
C CYS A 28 12.71 13.49 -50.82
N GLU A 29 12.06 12.66 -51.64
CA GLU A 29 10.66 12.33 -51.40
C GLU A 29 10.53 11.55 -50.08
N LEU A 30 9.59 11.94 -49.23
CA LEU A 30 9.33 11.32 -47.92
C LEU A 30 8.93 9.84 -48.05
N SER A 31 8.27 9.47 -49.14
CA SER A 31 7.91 8.09 -49.51
C SER A 31 9.12 7.16 -49.59
N ASP A 32 10.24 7.64 -50.12
CA ASP A 32 11.47 6.86 -50.28
C ASP A 32 12.24 6.69 -48.96
N LEU A 33 11.95 7.53 -47.96
CA LEU A 33 12.50 7.43 -46.60
C LEU A 33 11.72 6.43 -45.72
N ASP A 34 10.41 6.29 -45.97
CA ASP A 34 9.54 5.42 -45.18
C ASP A 34 9.37 4.00 -45.77
N ALA A 35 9.70 3.79 -47.05
CA ALA A 35 9.71 2.46 -47.65
C ALA A 35 10.85 1.58 -47.10
N PRO A 36 10.66 0.25 -46.97
CA PRO A 36 11.70 -0.61 -46.42
C PRO A 36 12.77 -0.83 -47.47
N THR A 37 14.03 -0.63 -47.09
CA THR A 37 15.14 -0.91 -47.98
C THR A 37 15.22 -2.42 -48.29
N ARG A 38 15.98 -2.78 -49.32
CA ARG A 38 16.22 -4.21 -49.63
C ARG A 38 16.92 -4.92 -48.47
N THR A 39 17.83 -4.24 -47.78
CA THR A 39 18.58 -4.80 -46.65
C THR A 39 17.70 -4.99 -45.42
N GLU A 40 16.80 -4.03 -45.14
CA GLU A 40 15.82 -4.12 -44.06
C GLU A 40 14.84 -5.28 -44.25
N ARG A 41 14.30 -5.47 -45.46
CA ARG A 41 13.44 -6.64 -45.76
C ARG A 41 14.16 -7.95 -45.54
N LYS A 42 15.37 -8.07 -46.08
CA LYS A 42 16.19 -9.28 -45.94
C LYS A 42 16.48 -9.60 -44.46
N ALA A 43 16.77 -8.58 -43.65
CA ALA A 43 17.02 -8.75 -42.22
C ALA A 43 15.75 -9.17 -41.47
N LEU A 44 14.60 -8.54 -41.77
CA LEU A 44 13.33 -8.86 -41.15
C LEU A 44 12.85 -10.28 -41.50
N ASP A 45 13.01 -10.71 -42.76
CA ASP A 45 12.68 -12.08 -43.18
C ASP A 45 13.54 -13.14 -42.48
N ALA A 46 14.84 -12.88 -42.34
CA ALA A 46 15.74 -13.77 -41.60
C ALA A 46 15.35 -13.86 -40.11
N LEU A 47 15.00 -12.73 -39.50
CA LEU A 47 14.55 -12.69 -38.10
C LEU A 47 13.22 -13.45 -37.91
N ASN A 48 12.26 -13.26 -38.80
CA ASN A 48 10.99 -14.01 -38.80
C ASN A 48 11.23 -15.52 -38.90
N GLY A 49 12.15 -15.96 -39.78
CA GLY A 49 12.48 -17.38 -39.91
C GLY A 49 13.05 -18.01 -38.62
N LEU A 50 13.92 -17.29 -37.91
CA LEU A 50 14.49 -17.74 -36.64
C LEU A 50 13.44 -17.75 -35.52
N ALA A 51 12.61 -16.72 -35.43
CA ALA A 51 11.52 -16.64 -34.45
C ALA A 51 10.49 -17.76 -34.66
N ASP A 52 10.08 -18.01 -35.91
CA ASP A 52 9.17 -19.10 -36.27
C ASP A 52 9.75 -20.47 -35.93
N ALA A 53 11.05 -20.67 -36.15
CA ALA A 53 11.73 -21.92 -35.77
C ALA A 53 11.70 -22.15 -34.25
N CYS A 54 11.86 -21.09 -33.45
CA CYS A 54 11.73 -21.15 -31.99
C CYS A 54 10.29 -21.49 -31.56
N LEU A 55 9.30 -20.80 -32.13
CA LEU A 55 7.88 -21.02 -31.81
C LEU A 55 7.40 -22.43 -32.19
N LYS A 56 7.83 -22.94 -33.35
CA LYS A 56 7.52 -24.30 -33.77
C LYS A 56 8.06 -25.36 -32.80
N ARG A 57 9.26 -25.17 -32.24
CA ARG A 57 9.81 -26.06 -31.20
C ARG A 57 8.98 -26.06 -29.92
N GLN A 58 8.28 -24.97 -29.64
CA GLN A 58 7.36 -24.85 -28.50
C GLN A 58 5.93 -25.29 -28.83
N GLY A 59 5.66 -25.82 -30.03
CA GLY A 59 4.32 -26.23 -30.47
C GLY A 59 3.36 -25.07 -30.75
N ARG A 60 3.89 -23.87 -31.04
CA ARG A 60 3.12 -22.64 -31.23
C ARG A 60 3.05 -22.24 -32.70
N GLU A 61 2.02 -21.48 -33.06
CA GLU A 61 1.91 -20.88 -34.39
C GLU A 61 2.98 -19.79 -34.60
N GLY A 62 3.48 -19.71 -35.83
CA GLY A 62 4.46 -18.69 -36.22
C GLY A 62 3.86 -17.29 -36.26
N VAL A 63 4.70 -16.27 -36.13
CA VAL A 63 4.28 -14.86 -36.15
C VAL A 63 5.06 -14.08 -37.20
N ARG A 64 4.42 -13.07 -37.78
CA ARG A 64 5.09 -12.13 -38.69
C ARG A 64 5.34 -10.82 -37.95
N LEU A 65 6.61 -10.49 -37.81
CA LEU A 65 7.07 -9.23 -37.23
C LEU A 65 7.00 -8.11 -38.27
N ASN A 66 6.57 -6.93 -37.82
CA ASN A 66 6.73 -5.69 -38.58
C ASN A 66 8.12 -5.05 -38.31
N ARG A 67 8.39 -3.89 -38.92
CA ARG A 67 9.68 -3.20 -38.76
C ARG A 67 9.97 -2.73 -37.34
N GLY A 68 8.93 -2.49 -36.55
CA GLY A 68 9.04 -2.15 -35.13
C GLY A 68 9.25 -3.37 -34.23
N LEU A 69 9.39 -4.57 -34.82
CA LEU A 69 9.48 -5.85 -34.10
C LEU A 69 8.21 -6.21 -33.30
N TYR A 70 7.06 -5.65 -33.70
CA TYR A 70 5.75 -6.01 -33.15
C TYR A 70 5.11 -7.12 -33.98
N TRP A 71 4.27 -7.93 -33.33
CA TRP A 71 3.47 -9.00 -33.93
C TRP A 71 1.98 -8.79 -33.66
N GLY A 72 1.11 -9.42 -34.46
CA GLY A 72 -0.34 -9.31 -34.36
C GLY A 72 -0.95 -8.50 -35.50
N LYS A 73 -2.29 -8.39 -35.53
CA LYS A 73 -3.00 -7.59 -36.54
C LYS A 73 -2.44 -6.17 -36.50
N GLU A 74 -1.89 -5.73 -37.64
CA GLU A 74 -1.34 -4.40 -37.80
C GLU A 74 -2.33 -3.36 -37.26
N ILE A 75 -1.84 -2.47 -36.39
CA ILE A 75 -2.31 -1.10 -36.46
C ILE A 75 -1.94 -0.69 -37.89
N ALA A 76 -2.93 -0.69 -38.77
CA ALA A 76 -2.79 -0.13 -40.10
C ALA A 76 -2.41 1.34 -39.89
N VAL A 77 -1.11 1.64 -39.86
CA VAL A 77 -0.65 2.99 -40.06
C VAL A 77 -1.06 3.28 -41.49
N THR A 78 -2.19 3.98 -41.59
CA THR A 78 -2.77 4.38 -42.86
C THR A 78 -1.64 4.96 -43.70
N GLU A 79 -1.38 4.38 -44.86
CA GLU A 79 -0.43 4.96 -45.81
C GLU A 79 -0.69 6.47 -45.88
N PRO A 80 0.34 7.34 -45.90
CA PRO A 80 0.12 8.75 -46.14
C PRO A 80 -0.45 8.88 -47.56
N ARG A 81 -1.77 8.84 -47.67
CA ARG A 81 -2.50 9.22 -48.88
C ARG A 81 -2.02 10.63 -49.16
N GLN A 82 -1.41 10.83 -50.34
CA GLN A 82 -0.92 12.13 -50.81
C GLN A 82 -1.89 13.22 -50.35
N LEU A 83 -1.39 14.18 -49.54
CA LEU A 83 -2.21 15.33 -49.18
C LEU A 83 -2.68 15.96 -50.51
N PRO A 84 -4.00 16.07 -50.75
CA PRO A 84 -4.49 16.95 -51.79
C PRO A 84 -3.91 18.34 -51.50
N SER A 85 -3.48 19.04 -52.55
CA SER A 85 -2.83 20.36 -52.48
C SER A 85 -3.70 21.47 -51.86
N ASP A 86 -4.92 21.15 -51.43
CA ASP A 86 -5.89 22.07 -50.86
C ASP A 86 -6.14 21.73 -49.38
N VAL A 87 -5.23 22.14 -48.50
CA VAL A 87 -5.43 22.05 -47.05
C VAL A 87 -6.35 23.18 -46.61
N ARG A 88 -7.66 22.90 -46.58
CA ARG A 88 -8.62 23.72 -45.84
C ARG A 88 -9.73 22.91 -45.18
N GLU A 89 -9.39 21.73 -44.66
CA GLU A 89 -10.22 21.10 -43.62
C GLU A 89 -9.39 20.09 -42.83
N ALA A 90 -9.16 20.38 -41.56
CA ALA A 90 -8.53 19.44 -40.63
C ALA A 90 -9.52 18.31 -40.37
N ARG A 91 -9.47 17.25 -41.17
CA ARG A 91 -10.14 16.00 -40.80
C ARG A 91 -9.48 15.45 -39.54
N PRO A 92 -10.27 14.94 -38.57
CA PRO A 92 -9.70 14.29 -37.40
C PRO A 92 -8.81 13.13 -37.87
N VAL A 93 -7.55 13.15 -37.45
CA VAL A 93 -6.64 12.01 -37.60
C VAL A 93 -7.34 10.84 -36.91
N PRO A 94 -7.55 9.68 -37.58
CA PRO A 94 -8.15 8.53 -36.93
C PRO A 94 -7.34 8.24 -35.66
N ALA A 95 -8.04 8.14 -34.53
CA ALA A 95 -7.41 7.83 -33.25
C ALA A 95 -6.64 6.51 -33.45
N VAL A 96 -5.32 6.58 -33.32
CA VAL A 96 -4.48 5.38 -33.27
C VAL A 96 -4.96 4.62 -32.03
N GLU A 97 -5.65 3.50 -32.24
CA GLU A 97 -6.02 2.62 -31.14
C GLU A 97 -4.76 2.32 -30.31
N PRO A 98 -4.83 2.43 -28.97
CA PRO A 98 -3.68 2.12 -28.14
C PRO A 98 -3.21 0.70 -28.49
N PRO A 99 -1.89 0.48 -28.68
CA PRO A 99 -1.37 -0.84 -28.99
C PRO A 99 -1.89 -1.86 -27.98
N ARG A 100 -2.33 -3.02 -28.48
CA ARG A 100 -2.75 -4.15 -27.65
C ARG A 100 -1.67 -4.40 -26.58
N GLU A 101 -2.07 -4.48 -25.32
CA GLU A 101 -1.17 -4.87 -24.23
C GLU A 101 -0.76 -6.35 -24.40
N PHE A 102 0.53 -6.58 -24.64
CA PHE A 102 1.14 -7.90 -24.83
C PHE A 102 1.39 -8.59 -23.47
N THR A 103 0.32 -8.91 -22.73
CA THR A 103 0.42 -9.46 -21.36
C THR A 103 0.13 -10.96 -21.27
N GLY A 104 -0.28 -11.60 -22.38
CA GLY A 104 -0.60 -13.03 -22.42
C GLY A 104 0.62 -13.94 -22.25
N GLU A 105 0.37 -15.20 -21.86
CA GLU A 105 1.41 -16.24 -21.81
C GLU A 105 2.04 -16.47 -23.19
N ASP A 106 1.22 -16.43 -24.24
CA ASP A 106 1.64 -16.54 -25.64
C ASP A 106 2.52 -15.34 -26.05
N ASP A 107 2.18 -14.12 -25.61
CA ASP A 107 2.95 -12.91 -25.91
C ASP A 107 4.34 -12.97 -25.27
N ARG A 108 4.44 -13.50 -24.04
CA ARG A 108 5.73 -13.70 -23.36
C ARG A 108 6.59 -14.74 -24.07
N ALA A 109 5.98 -15.83 -24.56
CA ALA A 109 6.67 -16.85 -25.34
C ALA A 109 7.17 -16.30 -26.68
N ILE A 110 6.34 -15.54 -27.39
CA ILE A 110 6.70 -14.86 -28.63
C ILE A 110 7.84 -13.86 -28.39
N ALA A 111 7.71 -12.98 -27.39
CA ALA A 111 8.75 -12.01 -27.06
C ALA A 111 10.10 -12.69 -26.74
N SER A 112 10.08 -13.80 -26.01
CA SER A 112 11.28 -14.61 -25.72
C SER A 112 11.92 -15.19 -26.99
N CYS A 113 11.10 -15.76 -27.88
CA CYS A 113 11.59 -16.28 -29.16
C CYS A 113 12.15 -15.17 -30.07
N VAL A 114 11.51 -14.01 -30.13
CA VAL A 114 11.98 -12.84 -30.90
C VAL A 114 13.31 -12.32 -30.32
N GLY A 115 13.43 -12.22 -29.01
CA GLY A 115 14.66 -11.81 -28.33
C GLY A 115 15.83 -12.77 -28.60
N THR A 116 15.57 -14.07 -28.58
CA THR A 116 16.56 -15.11 -28.89
C THR A 116 16.97 -15.05 -30.36
N ALA A 117 16.00 -15.01 -31.27
CA ALA A 117 16.23 -14.91 -32.71
C ALA A 117 17.06 -13.67 -33.09
N ARG A 118 16.77 -12.53 -32.46
CA ARG A 118 17.53 -11.29 -32.66
C ARG A 118 18.97 -11.42 -32.16
N SER A 119 19.16 -12.02 -30.99
CA SER A 119 20.49 -12.26 -30.43
C SER A 119 21.32 -13.18 -31.33
N GLU A 120 20.70 -14.24 -31.87
CA GLU A 120 21.31 -15.15 -32.84
C GLU A 120 21.68 -14.43 -34.15
N GLN A 121 20.75 -13.66 -34.73
CA GLN A 121 20.99 -12.89 -35.95
C GLN A 121 22.15 -11.89 -35.81
N LEU A 122 22.26 -11.25 -34.64
CA LEU A 122 23.27 -10.23 -34.38
C LEU A 122 24.58 -10.79 -33.85
N SER A 123 24.65 -12.08 -33.48
CA SER A 123 25.80 -12.70 -32.81
C SER A 123 27.15 -12.51 -33.51
N SER A 124 27.17 -12.38 -34.84
CA SER A 124 28.39 -12.11 -35.62
C SER A 124 28.78 -10.63 -35.70
N TYR A 125 27.87 -9.72 -35.31
CA TYR A 125 28.03 -8.27 -35.38
C TYR A 125 28.14 -7.60 -34.00
N VAL A 126 27.78 -8.29 -32.93
CA VAL A 126 27.90 -7.81 -31.55
C VAL A 126 29.05 -8.49 -30.83
N ALA A 127 29.71 -7.77 -29.93
CA ALA A 127 30.70 -8.37 -29.05
C ALA A 127 30.07 -9.47 -28.18
N SER A 128 30.87 -10.43 -27.73
CA SER A 128 30.43 -11.44 -26.76
C SER A 128 29.77 -10.77 -25.55
N PRO A 129 28.71 -11.36 -24.97
CA PRO A 129 27.97 -10.74 -23.87
C PRO A 129 28.92 -10.32 -22.74
N ALA A 130 28.89 -9.04 -22.37
CA ALA A 130 29.54 -8.57 -21.17
C ALA A 130 28.71 -9.03 -19.97
N LEU A 131 29.15 -10.09 -19.30
CA LEU A 131 28.58 -10.49 -18.02
C LEU A 131 29.08 -9.50 -16.96
N LEU A 132 28.22 -8.56 -16.56
CA LEU A 132 28.49 -7.66 -15.45
C LEU A 132 28.34 -8.45 -14.13
N PHE A 133 29.46 -8.96 -13.63
CA PHE A 133 29.51 -9.54 -12.30
C PHE A 133 29.70 -8.41 -11.28
N ILE A 134 28.62 -8.01 -10.61
CA ILE A 134 28.72 -7.20 -9.39
C ILE A 134 29.10 -8.17 -8.27
N GLY A 135 30.41 -8.44 -8.13
CA GLY A 135 30.97 -9.28 -7.08
C GLY A 135 31.54 -8.46 -5.93
N ASP A 136 31.28 -8.91 -4.71
CA ASP A 136 32.18 -8.74 -3.57
C ASP A 136 33.40 -9.68 -3.76
N GLU A 137 34.53 -9.45 -3.08
CA GLU A 137 35.87 -10.04 -3.35
C GLU A 137 35.98 -11.58 -3.29
N GLY A 138 34.87 -12.31 -3.16
CA GLY A 138 34.83 -13.78 -3.15
C GLY A 138 33.78 -14.36 -4.12
N GLY A 139 34.12 -14.45 -5.41
CA GLY A 139 33.72 -15.54 -6.33
C GLY A 139 32.24 -15.91 -6.51
N ALA A 140 31.73 -15.64 -7.73
CA ALA A 140 30.60 -16.28 -8.41
C ALA A 140 29.21 -16.26 -7.72
N THR A 141 28.45 -15.19 -7.95
CA THR A 141 27.01 -15.18 -7.65
C THR A 141 26.20 -15.61 -8.87
N VAL A 142 25.65 -16.82 -8.81
CA VAL A 142 24.34 -17.10 -9.43
C VAL A 142 23.33 -16.15 -8.75
N PRO A 143 22.40 -15.49 -9.45
CA PRO A 143 21.34 -14.72 -8.81
C PRO A 143 20.39 -15.70 -8.11
N GLY A 144 20.74 -16.05 -6.88
CA GLY A 144 19.99 -16.89 -5.98
C GLY A 144 20.32 -16.46 -4.57
N PHE A 145 19.30 -16.35 -3.72
CA PHE A 145 19.54 -16.23 -2.28
C PHE A 145 20.16 -17.55 -1.82
N ASP A 146 21.47 -17.56 -1.55
CA ASP A 146 22.13 -18.71 -0.95
C ASP A 146 21.66 -18.84 0.50
N LEU A 147 20.58 -19.60 0.69
CA LEU A 147 19.99 -19.97 1.98
C LEU A 147 20.83 -21.07 2.65
N SER A 148 22.14 -20.85 2.76
CA SER A 148 23.01 -21.69 3.59
C SER A 148 22.36 -21.90 4.97
N PRO A 149 22.39 -23.12 5.56
CA PRO A 149 21.77 -23.41 6.84
C PRO A 149 22.18 -22.42 7.94
N ALA A 150 23.40 -21.90 7.88
CA ALA A 150 23.90 -20.89 8.81
C ALA A 150 23.20 -19.53 8.65
N ASN A 151 22.95 -19.07 7.42
CA ASN A 151 22.26 -17.80 7.16
C ASN A 151 20.77 -17.92 7.46
N THR A 152 20.16 -19.05 7.09
CA THR A 152 18.75 -19.33 7.42
C THR A 152 18.53 -19.38 8.93
N ALA A 153 19.44 -20.00 9.69
CA ALA A 153 19.39 -20.00 11.15
C ALA A 153 19.53 -18.60 11.76
N LYS A 154 20.42 -17.75 11.23
CA LYS A 154 20.56 -16.36 11.66
C LYS A 154 19.30 -15.54 11.39
N ILE A 155 18.71 -15.66 10.21
CA ILE A 155 17.48 -14.96 9.83
C ILE A 155 16.32 -15.42 10.71
N ALA A 156 16.13 -16.73 10.86
CA ALA A 156 15.08 -17.29 11.72
C ALA A 156 15.26 -16.87 13.18
N GLY A 157 16.50 -16.86 13.69
CA GLY A 157 16.83 -16.38 15.03
C GLY A 157 16.51 -14.89 15.22
N ALA A 158 16.90 -14.04 14.26
CA ALA A 158 16.60 -12.61 14.31
C ALA A 158 15.08 -12.35 14.25
N ALA A 159 14.37 -13.02 13.34
CA ALA A 159 12.91 -12.91 13.24
C ALA A 159 12.21 -13.37 14.52
N ALA A 160 12.64 -14.50 15.09
CA ALA A 160 12.10 -15.01 16.36
C ALA A 160 12.37 -14.05 17.53
N LEU A 161 13.56 -13.45 17.59
CA LEU A 161 13.90 -12.46 18.60
C LEU A 161 13.02 -11.21 18.49
N VAL A 162 12.86 -10.67 17.28
CA VAL A 162 11.98 -9.51 17.04
C VAL A 162 10.54 -9.83 17.41
N LEU A 163 10.05 -11.03 17.05
CA LEU A 163 8.71 -11.48 17.41
C LEU A 163 8.55 -11.60 18.93
N ALA A 164 9.53 -12.19 19.63
CA ALA A 164 9.51 -12.32 21.08
C ALA A 164 9.53 -10.95 21.78
N LEU A 165 10.34 -10.01 21.29
CA LEU A 165 10.42 -8.65 21.83
C LEU A 165 9.12 -7.87 21.61
N THR A 166 8.53 -7.95 20.43
CA THR A 166 7.28 -7.27 20.09
C THR A 166 6.10 -7.81 20.89
N VAL A 167 5.97 -9.15 21.00
CA VAL A 167 4.96 -9.79 21.84
C VAL A 167 5.19 -9.43 23.32
N GLY A 168 6.43 -9.52 23.80
CA GLY A 168 6.78 -9.19 25.18
C GLY A 168 6.46 -7.74 25.55
N ALA A 169 6.83 -6.79 24.69
CA ALA A 169 6.52 -5.37 24.86
C ALA A 169 5.00 -5.12 24.84
N SER A 170 4.27 -5.78 23.94
CA SER A 170 2.81 -5.64 23.83
C SER A 170 2.09 -6.16 25.07
N VAL A 171 2.48 -7.34 25.58
CA VAL A 171 1.92 -7.91 26.81
C VAL A 171 2.24 -7.04 28.02
N LEU A 172 3.47 -6.51 28.11
CA LEU A 172 3.87 -5.62 29.19
C LEU A 172 3.07 -4.30 29.16
N ALA A 173 2.93 -3.68 27.98
CA ALA A 173 2.14 -2.47 27.80
C ALA A 173 0.67 -2.71 28.14
N GLY A 174 0.07 -3.79 27.65
CA GLY A 174 -1.29 -4.19 27.99
C GLY A 174 -1.48 -4.42 29.49
N ALA A 175 -0.54 -5.09 30.14
CA ALA A 175 -0.59 -5.32 31.59
C ALA A 175 -0.44 -4.03 32.41
N ARG A 176 0.32 -3.03 31.93
CA ARG A 176 0.48 -1.74 32.62
C ARG A 176 -0.67 -0.78 32.40
N LEU A 177 -1.33 -0.82 31.24
CA LEU A 177 -2.40 0.11 30.90
C LEU A 177 -3.80 -0.44 31.18
N VAL A 178 -4.08 -1.69 30.79
CA VAL A 178 -5.45 -2.25 30.81
C VAL A 178 -5.82 -2.78 32.20
N ARG A 179 -4.88 -3.40 32.94
CA ARG A 179 -5.17 -3.95 34.28
C ARG A 179 -5.66 -2.90 35.28
N PRO A 180 -5.03 -1.71 35.42
CA PRO A 180 -5.53 -0.68 36.32
C PRO A 180 -6.92 -0.15 35.92
N LEU A 181 -7.18 -0.03 34.62
CA LEU A 181 -8.49 0.39 34.12
C LEU A 181 -9.58 -0.62 34.48
N HIS A 182 -9.34 -1.92 34.30
CA HIS A 182 -10.28 -2.95 34.76
C HIS A 182 -10.49 -2.94 36.28
N ALA A 183 -9.43 -2.66 37.06
CA ALA A 183 -9.55 -2.55 38.51
C ALA A 183 -10.45 -1.35 38.91
N LEU A 184 -10.30 -0.21 38.23
CA LEU A 184 -11.17 0.96 38.42
C LEU A 184 -12.62 0.67 38.02
N THR A 185 -12.84 0.04 36.86
CA THR A 185 -14.18 -0.35 36.41
C THR A 185 -14.84 -1.30 37.40
N GLY A 186 -14.10 -2.31 37.89
CA GLY A 186 -14.61 -3.25 38.88
C GLY A 186 -14.93 -2.58 40.21
N ALA A 187 -14.09 -1.66 40.69
CA ALA A 187 -14.37 -0.91 41.92
C ALA A 187 -15.62 -0.01 41.78
N ALA A 188 -15.76 0.68 40.64
CA ALA A 188 -16.94 1.48 40.35
C ALA A 188 -18.22 0.62 40.30
N GLN A 189 -18.16 -0.58 39.72
CA GLN A 189 -19.29 -1.52 39.69
C GLN A 189 -19.68 -1.97 41.10
N ARG A 190 -18.73 -2.33 41.97
CA ARG A 190 -19.06 -2.72 43.35
C ARG A 190 -19.68 -1.58 44.16
N MET A 191 -19.20 -0.34 43.95
CA MET A 191 -19.83 0.84 44.57
C MET A 191 -21.25 1.08 44.07
N ARG A 192 -21.53 0.82 42.79
CA ARG A 192 -22.89 0.86 42.24
C ARG A 192 -23.77 -0.21 42.88
N ASP A 193 -23.21 -1.38 43.16
CA ASP A 193 -23.92 -2.52 43.71
C ASP A 193 -24.08 -2.46 45.25
N GLY A 194 -23.63 -1.36 45.88
CA GLY A 194 -23.90 -1.04 47.29
C GLY A 194 -22.70 -1.07 48.24
N GLU A 195 -21.49 -1.31 47.74
CA GLU A 195 -20.27 -1.18 48.56
C GLU A 195 -20.05 0.31 48.92
N GLU A 196 -20.10 0.64 50.22
CA GLU A 196 -20.06 2.04 50.71
C GLU A 196 -18.71 2.73 50.39
N HIS A 197 -17.62 1.97 50.38
CA HIS A 197 -16.29 2.46 50.05
C HIS A 197 -15.48 1.39 49.30
N ALA A 198 -14.93 1.76 48.14
CA ALA A 198 -13.99 0.92 47.40
C ALA A 198 -12.70 1.69 47.10
N SER A 199 -11.55 1.03 47.16
CA SER A 199 -10.25 1.59 46.82
C SER A 199 -9.53 0.79 45.73
N VAL A 200 -8.67 1.46 44.98
CA VAL A 200 -7.89 0.90 43.88
C VAL A 200 -6.42 1.28 44.06
N PRO A 201 -5.47 0.35 43.84
CA PRO A 201 -4.05 0.65 44.03
C PRO A 201 -3.57 1.72 43.04
N VAL A 202 -3.01 2.81 43.58
CA VAL A 202 -2.35 3.86 42.79
C VAL A 202 -0.95 3.38 42.43
N ARG A 203 -0.66 3.23 41.14
CA ARG A 203 0.64 2.82 40.62
C ARG A 203 1.15 3.85 39.63
N GLY A 204 2.34 4.37 39.87
CA GLY A 204 2.99 5.36 39.01
C GLY A 204 2.40 6.76 39.17
N ASP A 205 3.12 7.74 38.63
CA ASP A 205 2.75 9.18 38.65
C ASP A 205 2.17 9.64 37.29
N ASP A 206 1.72 8.69 36.47
CA ASP A 206 1.13 8.93 35.14
C ASP A 206 -0.38 9.30 35.22
N GLU A 207 -1.01 9.49 34.08
CA GLU A 207 -2.44 9.82 33.96
C GLU A 207 -3.33 8.77 34.63
N ILE A 208 -2.94 7.50 34.60
CA ILE A 208 -3.72 6.39 35.17
C ILE A 208 -3.56 6.38 36.69
N GLY A 209 -2.36 6.62 37.20
CA GLY A 209 -2.11 6.81 38.63
C GLY A 209 -2.91 7.99 39.21
N ARG A 210 -2.90 9.14 38.52
CA ARG A 210 -3.71 10.31 38.90
C ARG A 210 -5.21 10.02 38.88
N LEU A 211 -5.70 9.29 37.87
CA LEU A 211 -7.10 8.85 37.81
C LEU A 211 -7.46 7.92 38.98
N ALA A 212 -6.59 6.98 39.33
CA ALA A 212 -6.81 6.09 40.46
C ALA A 212 -6.84 6.84 41.80
N ALA A 213 -5.96 7.83 41.98
CA ALA A 213 -5.98 8.69 43.16
C ALA A 213 -7.28 9.51 43.25
N ALA A 214 -7.72 10.11 42.13
CA ALA A 214 -8.98 10.85 42.07
C ALA A 214 -10.20 9.97 42.36
N PHE A 215 -10.22 8.73 41.85
CA PHE A 215 -11.28 7.76 42.17
C PHE A 215 -11.33 7.45 43.66
N ASN A 216 -10.17 7.20 44.29
CA ASN A 216 -10.11 6.90 45.72
C ASN A 216 -10.60 8.07 46.58
N ASP A 217 -10.25 9.31 46.21
CA ASP A 217 -10.71 10.50 46.93
C ASP A 217 -12.24 10.69 46.79
N MET A 218 -12.78 10.54 45.59
CA MET A 218 -14.24 10.54 45.35
C MET A 218 -14.95 9.47 46.19
N SER A 219 -14.40 8.26 46.20
CA SER A 219 -14.93 7.12 46.97
C SER A 219 -14.94 7.41 48.47
N ALA A 220 -13.86 7.98 49.01
CA ALA A 220 -13.78 8.38 50.42
C ALA A 220 -14.72 9.53 50.75
N HIS A 221 -14.86 10.52 49.85
CA HIS A 221 -15.76 11.64 50.03
C HIS A 221 -17.23 11.19 50.06
N ARG A 222 -17.63 10.28 49.17
CA ARG A 222 -18.98 9.68 49.17
C ARG A 222 -19.28 8.94 50.46
N ALA A 223 -18.35 8.13 50.96
CA ALA A 223 -18.53 7.40 52.22
C ALA A 223 -18.77 8.37 53.40
N ARG A 224 -17.98 9.45 53.48
CA ARG A 224 -18.17 10.51 54.50
C ARG A 224 -19.53 11.18 54.39
N LEU A 225 -20.02 11.47 53.18
CA LEU A 225 -21.34 12.07 52.98
C LEU A 225 -22.49 11.15 53.42
N GLU A 226 -22.40 9.85 53.12
CA GLU A 226 -23.41 8.89 53.59
C GLU A 226 -23.38 8.70 55.11
N GLU A 227 -22.20 8.71 55.73
CA GLU A 227 -22.07 8.69 57.19
C GLU A 227 -22.70 9.93 57.83
N GLN A 228 -22.42 11.12 57.29
CA GLN A 228 -23.04 12.38 57.74
C GLN A 228 -24.56 12.36 57.57
N ARG A 229 -25.05 11.83 56.44
CA ARG A 229 -26.48 11.68 56.18
C ARG A 229 -27.14 10.75 57.21
N LYS A 230 -26.52 9.59 57.50
CA LYS A 230 -27.01 8.63 58.50
C LYS A 230 -27.05 9.27 59.91
N ALA A 231 -26.00 9.98 60.29
CA ALA A 231 -25.94 10.72 61.56
C ALA A 231 -27.05 11.76 61.66
N MET A 232 -27.22 12.60 60.62
CA MET A 232 -28.28 13.62 60.58
C MET A 232 -29.67 13.00 60.72
N VAL A 233 -29.96 11.89 60.04
CA VAL A 233 -31.26 11.21 60.14
C VAL A 233 -31.47 10.63 61.54
N SER A 234 -30.42 10.07 62.16
CA SER A 234 -30.48 9.55 63.53
C SER A 234 -30.76 10.66 64.55
N ASP A 235 -30.10 11.80 64.41
CA ASP A 235 -30.26 12.94 65.30
C ASP A 235 -31.67 13.53 65.20
N VAL A 236 -32.17 13.72 63.97
CA VAL A 236 -33.55 14.17 63.74
C VAL A 236 -34.57 13.18 64.32
N ALA A 237 -34.35 11.87 64.17
CA ALA A 237 -35.23 10.86 64.74
C ALA A 237 -35.24 10.87 66.28
N HIS A 238 -34.10 11.19 66.91
CA HIS A 238 -34.03 11.35 68.37
C HIS A 238 -34.75 12.61 68.84
N GLU A 239 -34.52 13.76 68.21
CA GLU A 239 -35.14 15.03 68.59
C GLU A 239 -36.67 15.00 68.41
N LEU A 240 -37.18 14.27 67.41
CA LEU A 240 -38.62 14.11 67.20
C LEU A 240 -39.29 13.11 68.15
N ARG A 241 -38.54 12.16 68.74
CA ARG A 241 -39.12 11.15 69.64
C ARG A 241 -39.71 11.79 70.90
N THR A 242 -39.01 12.73 71.49
CA THR A 242 -39.41 13.42 72.73
C THR A 242 -40.73 14.20 72.61
N PRO A 243 -40.92 15.12 71.65
CA PRO A 243 -42.18 15.84 71.50
C PRO A 243 -43.34 14.91 71.12
N LEU A 244 -43.11 13.88 70.30
CA LEU A 244 -44.14 12.91 69.95
C LEU A 244 -44.57 12.07 71.16
N SER A 245 -43.64 11.65 72.00
CA SER A 245 -43.94 10.97 73.28
C SER A 245 -44.75 11.87 74.21
N ASN A 246 -44.43 13.17 74.28
CA ASN A 246 -45.21 14.13 75.07
C ASN A 246 -46.64 14.27 74.54
N ILE A 247 -46.83 14.49 73.23
CA ILE A 247 -48.16 14.59 72.61
C ILE A 247 -48.98 13.33 72.88
N ARG A 248 -48.36 12.15 72.76
CA ARG A 248 -49.02 10.89 73.07
C ARG A 248 -49.42 10.78 74.54
N GLY A 249 -48.55 11.19 75.47
CA GLY A 249 -48.88 11.20 76.90
C GLY A 249 -50.06 12.12 77.24
N TRP A 250 -50.16 13.29 76.59
CA TRP A 250 -51.31 14.19 76.74
C TRP A 250 -52.61 13.57 76.20
N LEU A 251 -52.56 12.90 75.05
CA LEU A 251 -53.72 12.21 74.49
C LEU A 251 -54.20 11.05 75.37
N GLU A 252 -53.27 10.29 75.95
CA GLU A 252 -53.57 9.21 76.91
C GLU A 252 -54.18 9.77 78.21
N ALA A 253 -53.62 10.85 78.77
CA ALA A 253 -54.15 11.50 79.98
C ALA A 253 -55.56 12.10 79.77
N ALA A 254 -55.82 12.69 78.60
CA ALA A 254 -57.14 13.20 78.24
C ALA A 254 -58.16 12.05 78.05
N GLN A 255 -57.74 10.92 77.48
CA GLN A 255 -58.58 9.74 77.32
C GLN A 255 -58.96 9.08 78.66
N ASP A 256 -58.03 9.07 79.62
CA ASP A 256 -58.24 8.51 80.96
C ASP A 256 -59.02 9.45 81.91
N GLY A 257 -59.44 10.64 81.45
CA GLY A 257 -60.18 11.64 82.24
C GLY A 257 -59.33 12.33 83.31
N LEU A 258 -58.00 12.23 83.20
CA LEU A 258 -57.04 12.83 84.13
C LEU A 258 -56.62 14.25 83.72
N ALA A 259 -56.96 14.67 82.50
CA ALA A 259 -56.76 16.02 81.99
C ALA A 259 -58.06 16.53 81.35
N ASP A 260 -58.57 17.67 81.83
CA ASP A 260 -59.72 18.37 81.23
C ASP A 260 -59.24 19.12 79.98
N PRO A 261 -59.90 18.99 78.81
CA PRO A 261 -59.60 19.84 77.67
C PRO A 261 -60.02 21.27 78.00
N ASP A 262 -59.05 22.15 78.25
CA ASP A 262 -59.28 23.60 78.35
C ASP A 262 -59.84 24.08 76.99
N PRO A 263 -60.95 24.85 76.96
CA PRO A 263 -61.67 25.22 75.73
C PRO A 263 -60.88 26.07 74.72
#